data_AF-A0AAD7N5A9-F1
#
_entry.id   AF-A0AAD7N5A9-F1
#
_cell.length_a   1.000
_cell.length_b   1.000
_cell.length_c   1.000
_cell.angle_alpha   90.00
_cell.angle_beta   90.00
_cell.angle_gamma   90.00
#
_symmetry.space_group_name_H-M   'P 1'
#
loop_
_entity.id
_entity.type
_entity.pdbx_description
1 polymer ?
#
loop_
_entity_poly.entity_id
_entity_poly.type
_entity_poly.pdbx_seq_one_letter_code
_entity_poly.pdbx_strand_id
1 'polypeptide(L)'
;MPALTKVSLDVKEKYIACVEAAGAVGATVNKVDNSKSTTVLLGGKTPAMFSPALQNGRVKRDIIRVSKTKKYPSGLGISGEALLFLEDQKKPLDKRYIHYFRLMDDGAVLIITGIPYLIRLLDDTGVLVFDDDTTFKRILGEMNEWELALFIKAVQCAATVVRAYINRASTDFYEVLFDELQRVKKLITDKVLGFKRFVRGGNLLVMNADMEAAQVLGAARSIMKTNDPEYSSIPNDTSPSEAATYFVKICYRHSKEAIHDFKGMVTPAQYERLMDFMYLDSKEHLNEFSKFVKDLGIKKIQDWWAHKEISDWIIPCLVKSQSNILPADWDSTPATTNTGETQHHWTNAMTGIKLTLVEAIESAREVDEKKAQEIEASMNNGILANSQNEAHH
;
A
#
# COMPACT_ATOMS: atom_id res chain seq x y z
N MET A 1 14.18 49.27 17.93
CA MET A 1 13.78 47.93 17.46
C MET A 1 13.38 47.10 18.67
N PRO A 2 12.24 46.39 18.67
CA PRO A 2 11.95 45.49 19.79
C PRO A 2 13.03 44.41 19.85
N ALA A 3 13.52 44.12 21.06
CA ALA A 3 14.58 43.15 21.27
C ALA A 3 14.13 41.77 20.76
N LEU A 4 14.97 41.11 19.96
CA LEU A 4 14.84 39.69 19.64
C LEU A 4 14.75 38.93 20.96
N THR A 5 13.53 38.54 21.34
CA THR A 5 13.26 37.93 22.62
C THR A 5 13.82 36.51 22.57
N LYS A 6 15.01 36.34 23.16
CA LYS A 6 15.65 35.03 23.28
C LYS A 6 14.69 34.11 24.04
N VAL A 7 14.36 32.95 23.47
CA VAL A 7 13.47 31.98 24.16
C VAL A 7 14.13 31.54 25.46
N SER A 8 13.41 31.75 26.58
CA SER A 8 13.81 31.28 27.91
C SER A 8 13.78 29.75 27.97
N LEU A 9 14.49 29.17 28.95
CA LEU A 9 14.52 27.73 29.16
C LEU A 9 13.11 27.18 29.42
N ASP A 10 12.34 27.83 30.29
CA ASP A 10 10.98 27.45 30.65
C ASP A 10 10.02 27.42 29.44
N VAL A 11 10.10 28.44 28.55
CA VAL A 11 9.30 28.47 27.32
C VAL A 11 9.69 27.34 26.37
N LYS A 12 10.99 27.02 26.29
CA LYS A 12 11.49 25.86 25.52
C LYS A 12 10.93 24.55 26.06
N GLU A 13 11.06 24.30 27.35
CA GLU A 13 10.59 23.09 28.02
C GLU A 13 9.08 22.92 27.88
N LYS A 14 8.33 24.02 28.04
CA LYS A 14 6.88 23.99 27.86
C LYS A 14 6.48 23.65 26.42
N TYR A 15 7.17 24.22 25.44
CA TYR A 15 6.90 23.90 24.04
C TYR A 15 7.37 22.49 23.67
N ILE A 16 8.45 21.96 24.26
CA ILE A 16 8.85 20.54 24.13
C ILE A 16 7.73 19.63 24.64
N ALA A 17 7.16 19.92 25.81
CA ALA A 17 6.03 19.15 26.33
C ALA A 17 4.82 19.19 25.38
N CYS A 18 4.60 20.32 24.69
CA CYS A 18 3.56 20.41 23.66
C CYS A 18 3.89 19.53 22.44
N VAL A 19 5.15 19.48 22.00
CA VAL A 19 5.60 18.59 20.92
C VAL A 19 5.41 17.12 21.30
N GLU A 20 5.80 16.74 22.52
CA GLU A 20 5.66 15.38 23.03
C GLU A 20 4.18 14.97 23.12
N ALA A 21 3.34 15.84 23.69
CA ALA A 21 1.91 15.59 23.84
C ALA A 21 1.11 15.67 22.52
N ALA A 22 1.63 16.36 21.49
CA ALA A 22 1.05 16.36 20.15
C ALA A 22 1.55 15.18 19.29
N GLY A 23 2.52 14.42 19.79
CA GLY A 23 3.24 13.38 19.07
C GLY A 23 4.45 13.95 18.32
N ALA A 24 5.66 13.55 18.72
CA ALA A 24 6.90 13.99 18.07
C ALA A 24 7.05 13.49 16.62
N VAL A 25 6.39 12.38 16.29
CA VAL A 25 6.41 11.75 14.95
C VAL A 25 5.61 12.59 13.96
N GLY A 26 6.26 13.01 12.86
CA GLY A 26 5.65 13.89 11.87
C GLY A 26 5.35 15.29 12.40
N ALA A 27 5.90 15.69 13.56
CA ALA A 27 5.63 16.98 14.16
C ALA A 27 6.10 18.12 13.24
N THR A 28 5.18 19.03 12.93
CA THR A 28 5.46 20.31 12.29
C THR A 28 4.99 21.43 13.20
N VAL A 29 5.47 22.65 12.95
CA VAL A 29 5.00 23.83 13.72
C VAL A 29 3.47 23.93 13.65
N ASN A 30 2.89 23.75 12.47
CA ASN A 30 1.44 23.83 12.28
C ASN A 30 0.69 22.71 13.04
N LYS A 31 1.19 21.46 13.01
CA LYS A 31 0.58 20.33 13.72
C LYS A 31 0.61 20.55 15.24
N VAL A 32 1.74 21.02 15.77
CA VAL A 32 1.92 21.26 17.20
C VAL A 32 1.09 22.46 17.65
N ASP A 33 1.16 23.59 16.95
CA ASP A 33 0.44 24.82 17.34
C ASP A 33 -1.09 24.61 17.38
N ASN A 34 -1.64 23.80 16.48
CA ASN A 34 -3.09 23.55 16.38
C ASN A 34 -3.56 22.31 17.17
N SER A 35 -2.66 21.61 17.86
CA SER A 35 -3.06 20.46 18.67
C SER A 35 -3.89 20.90 19.88
N LYS A 36 -4.96 20.16 20.19
CA LYS A 36 -5.73 20.35 21.43
C LYS A 36 -4.85 20.22 22.67
N SER A 37 -3.87 19.31 22.66
CA SER A 37 -2.95 19.14 23.80
C SER A 37 -2.09 20.38 24.03
N THR A 38 -1.66 21.06 22.96
CA THR A 38 -0.92 22.33 23.06
C THR A 38 -1.76 23.42 23.71
N THR A 39 -3.02 23.59 23.29
CA THR A 39 -3.92 24.57 23.91
C THR A 39 -4.10 24.30 25.41
N VAL A 40 -4.27 23.03 25.81
CA VAL A 40 -4.39 22.66 27.22
C VAL A 40 -3.10 22.96 27.98
N LEU A 41 -1.95 22.54 27.46
CA LEU A 41 -0.65 22.71 28.11
C LEU A 41 -0.24 24.18 28.26
N LEU A 42 -0.68 25.04 27.35
CA LEU A 42 -0.44 26.49 27.38
C LEU A 42 -1.55 27.28 28.09
N GLY A 43 -2.48 26.60 28.78
CA GLY A 43 -3.52 27.23 29.59
C GLY A 43 -4.54 28.01 28.76
N GLY A 44 -4.97 27.44 27.63
CA GLY A 44 -5.92 28.06 26.70
C GLY A 44 -5.31 29.08 25.74
N LYS A 45 -4.01 29.37 25.84
CA LYS A 45 -3.33 30.36 25.00
C LYS A 45 -2.75 29.72 23.74
N THR A 46 -2.67 30.51 22.67
CA THR A 46 -1.83 30.15 21.52
C THR A 46 -0.35 30.26 21.89
N PRO A 47 0.57 29.56 21.20
CA PRO A 47 2.01 29.68 21.45
C PRO A 47 2.52 31.11 21.46
N ALA A 48 2.07 31.96 20.53
CA ALA A 48 2.45 33.38 20.47
C ALA A 48 1.90 34.19 21.66
N MET A 49 0.70 33.88 22.15
CA MET A 49 0.12 34.51 23.35
C MET A 49 0.77 34.02 24.64
N PHE A 50 1.29 32.79 24.66
CA PHE A 50 2.04 32.25 25.78
C PHE A 50 3.44 32.90 25.87
N SER A 51 4.13 33.04 24.74
CA SER A 51 5.41 33.74 24.67
C SER A 51 5.62 34.38 23.30
N PRO A 52 5.94 35.70 23.22
CA PRO A 52 6.22 36.37 21.94
C PRO A 52 7.33 35.70 21.12
N ALA A 53 8.28 35.06 21.79
CA ALA A 53 9.38 34.37 21.13
C ALA A 53 8.94 33.14 20.31
N LEU A 54 7.79 32.54 20.66
CA LEU A 54 7.16 31.44 19.90
C LEU A 54 6.36 31.93 18.68
N GLN A 55 6.26 33.25 18.46
CA GLN A 55 5.81 33.77 17.17
C GLN A 55 6.83 33.47 16.06
N ASN A 56 8.11 33.29 16.41
CA ASN A 56 9.16 32.95 15.46
C ASN A 56 9.10 31.46 15.07
N GLY A 57 8.65 31.18 13.85
CA GLY A 57 8.57 29.82 13.31
C GLY A 57 9.91 29.08 13.26
N ARG A 58 11.05 29.79 13.11
CA ARG A 58 12.37 29.15 13.14
C ARG A 58 12.69 28.58 14.51
N VAL A 59 12.38 29.31 15.58
CA VAL A 59 12.63 28.85 16.94
C VAL A 59 11.80 27.61 17.26
N LYS A 60 10.52 27.60 16.88
CA LYS A 60 9.66 26.42 17.03
C LYS A 60 10.18 25.22 16.24
N ARG A 61 10.63 25.43 15.00
CA ARG A 61 11.29 24.38 14.19
C ARG A 61 12.55 23.84 14.85
N ASP A 62 13.39 24.71 15.41
CA ASP A 62 14.61 24.28 16.11
C ASP A 62 14.28 23.44 17.36
N ILE A 63 13.26 23.82 18.13
CA ILE A 63 12.79 23.05 19.29
C ILE A 63 12.24 21.68 18.87
N ILE A 64 11.41 21.64 17.82
CA ILE A 64 10.89 20.39 17.25
C ILE A 64 12.05 19.50 16.78
N ARG A 65 13.04 20.06 16.06
CA ARG A 65 14.22 19.33 15.58
C ARG A 65 15.00 18.73 16.75
N VAL A 66 15.28 19.51 17.79
CA VAL A 66 15.97 19.02 19.00
C VAL A 66 15.19 17.87 19.65
N SER A 67 13.87 17.98 19.74
CA SER A 67 13.00 16.94 20.30
C SER A 67 13.07 15.66 19.47
N LYS A 68 13.02 15.77 18.13
CA LYS A 68 13.17 14.63 17.22
C LYS A 68 14.54 13.98 17.30
N THR A 69 15.62 14.77 17.33
CA THR A 69 16.99 14.24 17.48
C THR A 69 17.20 13.55 18.82
N LYS A 70 16.58 14.04 19.90
CA LYS A 70 16.62 13.36 21.20
C LYS A 70 15.89 12.01 21.17
N LYS A 71 14.73 11.94 20.50
CA LYS A 71 13.95 10.70 20.35
C LYS A 71 14.63 9.70 19.40
N TYR A 72 15.21 10.20 18.31
CA TYR A 72 15.85 9.41 17.26
C TYR A 72 17.31 9.87 17.07
N PRO A 73 18.22 9.47 17.98
CA PRO A 73 19.61 9.94 17.97
C PRO A 73 20.38 9.53 16.70
N SER A 74 20.01 8.41 16.08
CA SER A 74 20.60 7.93 14.82
C SER A 74 19.95 8.53 13.56
N GLY A 75 19.12 9.56 13.74
CA GLY A 75 18.44 10.26 12.65
C GLY A 75 17.11 9.63 12.27
N LEU A 76 16.51 10.19 11.21
CA LEU A 76 15.16 9.85 10.74
C LEU A 76 15.14 9.14 9.38
N GLY A 77 16.32 8.79 8.86
CA GLY A 77 16.50 8.05 7.61
C GLY A 77 16.86 6.59 7.85
N ILE A 78 17.56 5.97 6.90
CA ILE A 78 17.93 4.54 6.88
C ILE A 78 18.64 4.11 8.17
N SER A 79 19.59 4.91 8.70
CA SER A 79 20.32 4.56 9.93
C SER A 79 19.44 4.55 11.19
N GLY A 80 18.47 5.47 11.26
CA GLY A 80 17.49 5.47 12.35
C GLY A 80 16.59 4.24 12.28
N GLU A 81 16.15 3.91 11.07
CA GLU A 81 15.29 2.77 10.81
C GLU A 81 15.98 1.42 11.07
N ALA A 82 17.25 1.28 10.69
CA ALA A 82 18.03 0.09 10.99
C ALA A 82 18.09 -0.20 12.51
N LEU A 83 18.18 0.84 13.35
CA LEU A 83 18.11 0.66 14.80
C LEU A 83 16.71 0.27 15.29
N LEU A 84 15.64 0.89 14.74
CA LEU A 84 14.27 0.51 15.08
C LEU A 84 13.99 -0.95 14.71
N PHE A 85 14.49 -1.42 13.57
CA PHE A 85 14.44 -2.82 13.20
C PHE A 85 15.13 -3.71 14.23
N LEU A 86 16.36 -3.38 14.64
CA LEU A 86 17.09 -4.16 15.66
C LEU A 86 16.36 -4.18 17.01
N GLU A 87 15.73 -3.08 17.41
CA GLU A 87 14.90 -3.04 18.62
C GLU A 87 13.63 -3.91 18.48
N ASP A 88 12.97 -3.90 17.32
CA ASP A 88 11.83 -4.77 17.06
C ASP A 88 12.24 -6.25 17.06
N GLN A 89 13.41 -6.61 16.54
CA GLN A 89 13.89 -8.00 16.56
C GLN A 89 14.14 -8.55 17.97
N LYS A 90 14.33 -7.70 18.99
CA LYS A 90 14.40 -8.12 20.40
C LYS A 90 13.04 -8.49 20.98
N LYS A 91 11.95 -8.07 20.36
CA LYS A 91 10.59 -8.36 20.81
C LYS A 91 10.18 -9.78 20.41
N PRO A 92 9.23 -10.40 21.14
CA PRO A 92 8.49 -11.57 20.66
C PRO A 92 7.88 -11.31 19.28
N LEU A 93 7.78 -12.34 18.44
CA LEU A 93 7.37 -12.23 17.04
C LEU A 93 6.01 -11.54 16.87
N ASP A 94 5.06 -11.82 17.75
CA ASP A 94 3.71 -11.24 17.79
C ASP A 94 3.68 -9.75 18.16
N LYS A 95 4.80 -9.21 18.64
CA LYS A 95 4.97 -7.79 19.02
C LYS A 95 5.89 -7.02 18.07
N ARG A 96 6.42 -7.67 17.03
CA ARG A 96 7.23 -7.01 16.00
C ARG A 96 6.35 -6.30 15.00
N TYR A 97 6.76 -5.11 14.58
CA TYR A 97 6.13 -4.42 13.45
C TYR A 97 7.04 -4.42 12.23
N ILE A 98 8.35 -4.18 12.43
CA ILE A 98 9.36 -4.23 11.37
C ILE A 98 9.91 -5.66 11.30
N HIS A 99 9.54 -6.39 10.25
CA HIS A 99 9.85 -7.81 10.09
C HIS A 99 11.10 -8.07 9.26
N TYR A 100 11.40 -7.15 8.34
CA TYR A 100 12.55 -7.26 7.46
C TYR A 100 13.13 -5.89 7.15
N PHE A 101 14.45 -5.83 7.07
CA PHE A 101 15.21 -4.66 6.65
C PHE A 101 16.44 -5.15 5.89
N ARG A 102 16.66 -4.63 4.68
CA ARG A 102 17.89 -4.85 3.94
C ARG A 102 18.29 -3.60 3.15
N LEU A 103 19.56 -3.22 3.31
CA LEU A 103 20.27 -2.33 2.42
C LEU A 103 21.19 -3.20 1.55
N MET A 104 20.99 -3.17 0.25
CA MET A 104 21.79 -3.89 -0.74
C MET A 104 23.03 -3.08 -1.14
N ASP A 105 24.04 -3.75 -1.69
CA ASP A 105 25.33 -3.13 -2.05
C ASP A 105 25.20 -2.01 -3.10
N ASP A 106 24.16 -2.10 -3.95
CA ASP A 106 23.86 -1.10 -4.98
C ASP A 106 23.02 0.09 -4.46
N GLY A 107 22.78 0.15 -3.15
CA GLY A 107 21.97 1.17 -2.50
C GLY A 107 20.46 0.90 -2.49
N ALA A 108 20.01 -0.25 -3.00
CA ALA A 108 18.60 -0.60 -2.92
C ALA A 108 18.18 -0.92 -1.47
N VAL A 109 17.00 -0.46 -1.06
CA VAL A 109 16.48 -0.61 0.30
C VAL A 109 15.12 -1.29 0.24
N LEU A 110 14.97 -2.38 1.00
CA LEU A 110 13.69 -3.04 1.23
C LEU A 110 13.44 -3.17 2.73
N ILE A 111 12.29 -2.67 3.17
CA ILE A 111 11.83 -2.78 4.55
C ILE A 111 10.40 -3.30 4.51
N ILE A 112 10.08 -4.36 5.26
CA ILE A 112 8.72 -4.92 5.34
C ILE A 112 8.22 -4.73 6.76
N THR A 113 7.04 -4.14 6.87
CA THR A 113 6.36 -3.85 8.12
C THR A 113 4.92 -4.34 8.10
N GLY A 114 4.37 -4.62 9.28
CA GLY A 114 2.97 -5.00 9.44
C GLY A 114 2.69 -5.57 10.82
N ILE A 115 1.45 -5.46 11.28
CA ILE A 115 1.03 -6.05 12.55
C ILE A 115 0.82 -7.54 12.36
N PRO A 116 1.44 -8.43 13.17
CA PRO A 116 1.34 -9.89 12.98
C PRO A 116 -0.10 -10.41 12.96
N TYR A 117 -0.99 -9.81 13.75
CA TYR A 117 -2.42 -10.10 13.71
C TYR A 117 -3.04 -9.82 12.35
N LEU A 118 -2.75 -8.66 11.74
CA LEU A 118 -3.26 -8.31 10.42
C LEU A 118 -2.69 -9.21 9.33
N ILE A 119 -1.40 -9.56 9.41
CA ILE A 119 -0.76 -10.48 8.46
C ILE A 119 -1.42 -11.87 8.49
N ARG A 120 -1.85 -12.34 9.66
CA ARG A 120 -2.60 -13.62 9.81
C ARG A 120 -3.92 -13.63 9.05
N LEU A 121 -4.52 -12.47 8.78
CA LEU A 121 -5.79 -12.40 8.02
C LEU A 121 -5.62 -12.86 6.57
N LEU A 122 -4.39 -12.89 6.04
CA LEU A 122 -4.11 -13.48 4.73
C LEU A 122 -4.42 -14.98 4.66
N ASP A 123 -4.51 -15.68 5.81
CA ASP A 123 -4.89 -17.09 5.91
C ASP A 123 -6.38 -17.32 6.16
N ASP A 124 -7.16 -16.24 6.33
CA ASP A 124 -8.61 -16.35 6.54
C ASP A 124 -9.28 -16.83 5.24
N THR A 125 -10.09 -17.88 5.34
CA THR A 125 -10.82 -18.44 4.19
C THR A 125 -11.83 -17.48 3.56
N GLY A 126 -12.25 -16.43 4.29
CA GLY A 126 -13.06 -15.34 3.79
C GLY A 126 -12.27 -14.27 3.03
N VAL A 127 -10.93 -14.30 3.10
CA VAL A 127 -10.03 -13.44 2.32
C VAL A 127 -9.63 -14.19 1.06
N LEU A 128 -10.22 -13.78 -0.07
CA LEU A 128 -9.99 -14.39 -1.38
C LEU A 128 -9.10 -13.53 -2.28
N VAL A 129 -8.91 -12.26 -1.94
CA VAL A 129 -8.21 -11.27 -2.76
C VAL A 129 -7.40 -10.36 -1.86
N PHE A 130 -6.26 -9.90 -2.37
CA PHE A 130 -5.63 -8.69 -1.87
C PHE A 130 -5.42 -7.70 -3.01
N ASP A 131 -5.46 -6.42 -2.66
CA ASP A 131 -5.06 -5.33 -3.53
C ASP A 131 -3.62 -4.95 -3.19
N ASP A 132 -2.78 -4.74 -4.21
CA ASP A 132 -1.48 -4.10 -4.04
C ASP A 132 -1.41 -2.77 -4.78
N ASP A 133 -0.77 -1.78 -4.17
CA ASP A 133 -0.60 -0.46 -4.77
C ASP A 133 0.63 0.27 -4.16
N THR A 134 1.30 1.07 -4.99
CA THR A 134 2.49 1.84 -4.65
C THR A 134 2.12 3.32 -4.49
N THR A 135 2.18 3.80 -3.26
CA THR A 135 2.02 5.22 -2.96
C THR A 135 3.31 5.99 -3.16
N PHE A 136 3.23 6.97 -4.06
CA PHE A 136 4.26 7.98 -4.26
C PHE A 136 4.08 9.16 -3.28
N LYS A 137 5.18 9.84 -2.93
CA LYS A 137 5.21 11.12 -2.17
C LYS A 137 4.88 11.04 -0.67
N ARG A 138 4.50 9.88 -0.12
CA ARG A 138 4.29 9.75 1.33
C ARG A 138 5.58 9.98 2.10
N ILE A 139 6.68 9.42 1.60
CA ILE A 139 8.02 9.65 2.13
C ILE A 139 8.73 10.72 1.30
N LEU A 140 9.48 11.59 1.98
CA LEU A 140 10.34 12.57 1.35
C LEU A 140 11.60 11.88 0.80
N GLY A 141 11.86 12.06 -0.49
CA GLY A 141 13.06 11.54 -1.15
C GLY A 141 12.71 10.45 -2.17
N GLU A 142 13.59 9.47 -2.31
CA GLU A 142 13.51 8.41 -3.33
C GLU A 142 12.75 7.16 -2.85
N MET A 143 12.38 7.11 -1.57
CA MET A 143 11.61 6.00 -1.02
C MET A 143 10.13 6.14 -1.38
N ASN A 144 9.56 5.08 -1.95
CA ASN A 144 8.14 4.86 -2.10
C ASN A 144 7.64 3.89 -1.03
N GLU A 145 6.34 3.89 -0.82
CA GLU A 145 5.67 2.88 -0.03
C GLU A 145 4.81 2.01 -0.94
N TRP A 146 4.94 0.70 -0.78
CA TRP A 146 4.08 -0.30 -1.38
C TRP A 146 3.20 -0.88 -0.27
N GLU A 147 1.90 -1.05 -0.52
CA GLU A 147 0.95 -1.57 0.45
C GLU A 147 0.25 -2.81 -0.09
N LEU A 148 -0.07 -3.72 0.83
CA LEU A 148 -1.00 -4.82 0.60
C LEU A 148 -2.23 -4.59 1.46
N ALA A 149 -3.39 -4.43 0.82
CA ALA A 149 -4.66 -4.16 1.47
C ALA A 149 -5.67 -5.29 1.26
N LEU A 150 -6.48 -5.54 2.29
CA LEU A 150 -7.55 -6.54 2.29
C LEU A 150 -8.90 -5.87 2.53
N PHE A 151 -9.96 -6.46 1.97
CA PHE A 151 -11.31 -6.24 2.46
C PHE A 151 -11.74 -7.42 3.33
N ILE A 152 -11.95 -7.16 4.62
CA ILE A 152 -12.28 -8.19 5.62
C ILE A 152 -13.79 -8.28 5.73
N LYS A 153 -14.39 -9.21 4.99
CA LYS A 153 -15.85 -9.34 4.86
C LYS A 153 -16.56 -9.49 6.20
N ALA A 154 -16.00 -10.24 7.14
CA ALA A 154 -16.63 -10.48 8.44
C ALA A 154 -16.87 -9.20 9.26
N VAL A 155 -16.06 -8.15 9.05
CA VAL A 155 -16.22 -6.84 9.72
C VAL A 155 -16.52 -5.70 8.75
N GLN A 156 -16.72 -6.00 7.47
CA GLN A 156 -17.04 -5.05 6.40
C GLN A 156 -16.08 -3.84 6.38
N CYS A 157 -14.77 -4.10 6.51
CA CYS A 157 -13.77 -3.03 6.48
C CYS A 157 -12.56 -3.36 5.63
N ALA A 158 -11.97 -2.31 5.07
CA ALA A 158 -10.67 -2.37 4.42
C ALA A 158 -9.54 -2.13 5.44
N ALA A 159 -8.41 -2.81 5.25
CA ALA A 159 -7.22 -2.64 6.06
C ALA A 159 -5.94 -2.92 5.26
N THR A 160 -4.95 -2.04 5.37
CA THR A 160 -3.57 -2.34 4.98
C THR A 160 -2.99 -3.32 6.00
N VAL A 161 -2.53 -4.48 5.53
CA VAL A 161 -2.01 -5.55 6.42
C VAL A 161 -0.50 -5.69 6.34
N VAL A 162 0.10 -5.25 5.23
CA VAL A 162 1.56 -5.17 5.04
C VAL A 162 1.89 -3.86 4.33
N ARG A 163 3.02 -3.27 4.73
CA ARG A 163 3.65 -2.15 4.04
C ARG A 163 5.10 -2.50 3.74
N ALA A 164 5.56 -2.14 2.57
CA ALA A 164 6.97 -2.21 2.20
C ALA A 164 7.49 -0.83 1.80
N TYR A 165 8.72 -0.53 2.19
CA TYR A 165 9.39 0.71 1.83
C TYR A 165 10.54 0.41 0.88
N ILE A 166 10.47 0.99 -0.32
CA ILE A 166 11.32 0.63 -1.46
C ILE A 166 11.86 1.87 -2.17
N ASN A 167 13.09 1.83 -2.69
CA ASN A 167 13.65 2.86 -3.59
C ASN A 167 13.99 2.32 -4.98
N ARG A 168 13.57 1.10 -5.29
CA ARG A 168 13.74 0.44 -6.59
C ARG A 168 12.40 -0.12 -7.03
N ALA A 169 12.16 -0.07 -8.34
CA ALA A 169 10.94 -0.59 -8.98
C ALA A 169 11.32 -1.37 -10.25
N SER A 170 12.11 -2.44 -10.08
CA SER A 170 12.44 -3.39 -11.15
C SER A 170 11.78 -4.74 -10.87
N THR A 171 11.60 -5.56 -11.90
CA THR A 171 11.05 -6.91 -11.76
C THR A 171 11.82 -7.74 -10.73
N ASP A 172 13.15 -7.72 -10.79
CA ASP A 172 14.00 -8.47 -9.85
C ASP A 172 13.84 -7.97 -8.41
N PHE A 173 13.63 -6.66 -8.24
CA PHE A 173 13.45 -6.09 -6.91
C PHE A 173 12.08 -6.42 -6.32
N TYR A 174 11.02 -6.39 -7.14
CA TYR A 174 9.69 -6.85 -6.71
C TYR A 174 9.68 -8.36 -6.43
N GLU A 175 10.41 -9.16 -7.20
CA GLU A 175 10.59 -10.59 -6.88
C GLU A 175 11.18 -10.79 -5.47
N VAL A 176 12.21 -10.01 -5.10
CA VAL A 176 12.76 -10.03 -3.74
C VAL A 176 11.74 -9.55 -2.69
N LEU A 177 10.94 -8.52 -3.00
CA LEU A 177 9.88 -8.04 -2.11
C LEU A 177 8.87 -9.16 -1.80
N PHE A 178 8.36 -9.84 -2.83
CA PHE A 178 7.39 -10.92 -2.67
C PHE A 178 8.01 -12.16 -2.01
N ASP A 179 9.28 -12.50 -2.30
CA ASP A 179 9.98 -13.59 -1.62
C ASP A 179 10.07 -13.34 -0.11
N GLU A 180 10.46 -12.12 0.27
CA GLU A 180 10.60 -11.74 1.67
C GLU A 180 9.23 -11.61 2.35
N LEU A 181 8.20 -11.16 1.65
CA LEU A 181 6.82 -11.20 2.14
C LEU A 181 6.38 -12.63 2.43
N GLN A 182 6.62 -13.57 1.52
CA GLN A 182 6.33 -14.99 1.73
C GLN A 182 7.08 -15.54 2.95
N ARG A 183 8.36 -15.17 3.11
CA ARG A 183 9.17 -15.58 4.28
C ARG A 183 8.63 -15.00 5.59
N VAL A 184 8.27 -13.71 5.61
CA VAL A 184 7.67 -13.06 6.79
C VAL A 184 6.33 -13.70 7.16
N LYS A 185 5.45 -13.91 6.17
CA LYS A 185 4.16 -14.58 6.42
C LYS A 185 4.36 -15.99 6.97
N LYS A 186 5.28 -16.78 6.38
CA LYS A 186 5.61 -18.13 6.85
C LYS A 186 6.17 -18.09 8.27
N LEU A 187 7.02 -17.11 8.61
CA LEU A 187 7.52 -16.96 9.98
C LEU A 187 6.38 -16.74 11.00
N ILE A 188 5.36 -15.95 10.64
CA ILE A 188 4.25 -15.58 11.54
C ILE A 188 3.19 -16.69 11.63
N THR A 189 2.91 -17.37 10.53
CA THR A 189 1.72 -18.23 10.35
C THR A 189 2.04 -19.69 10.05
N ASP A 190 3.30 -20.00 9.79
CA ASP A 190 3.79 -21.27 9.22
C ASP A 190 3.23 -21.60 7.83
N LYS A 191 2.60 -20.61 7.15
CA LYS A 191 2.03 -20.75 5.81
C LYS A 191 2.61 -19.73 4.85
N VAL A 192 2.89 -20.15 3.62
CA VAL A 192 3.28 -19.27 2.51
C VAL A 192 2.09 -18.41 2.05
N LEU A 193 2.34 -17.40 1.21
CA LEU A 193 1.27 -16.65 0.55
C LEU A 193 0.60 -17.54 -0.50
N GLY A 194 -0.48 -18.22 -0.09
CA GLY A 194 -1.02 -19.36 -0.82
C GLY A 194 -2.16 -19.01 -1.77
N PHE A 195 -1.85 -18.91 -3.06
CA PHE A 195 -2.88 -18.87 -4.09
C PHE A 195 -3.45 -20.27 -4.34
N LYS A 196 -4.77 -20.41 -4.27
CA LYS A 196 -5.53 -21.66 -4.47
C LYS A 196 -5.15 -22.37 -5.77
N ARG A 197 -4.80 -21.62 -6.81
CA ARG A 197 -4.41 -22.16 -8.13
C ARG A 197 -3.06 -22.87 -8.13
N PHE A 198 -2.14 -22.44 -7.26
CA PHE A 198 -0.74 -22.89 -7.25
C PHE A 198 -0.43 -23.90 -6.14
N VAL A 199 -1.09 -23.78 -4.97
CA VAL A 199 -0.75 -24.59 -3.80
C VAL A 199 -1.97 -25.20 -3.11
N ARG A 200 -1.81 -26.41 -2.59
CA ARG A 200 -2.83 -27.08 -1.77
C ARG A 200 -3.09 -26.26 -0.51
N GLY A 201 -4.37 -26.05 -0.19
CA GLY A 201 -4.77 -25.28 0.98
C GLY A 201 -4.60 -23.76 0.85
N GLY A 202 -4.24 -23.26 -0.33
CA GLY A 202 -4.30 -21.82 -0.62
C GLY A 202 -5.74 -21.31 -0.67
N ASN A 203 -5.98 -20.13 -0.10
CA ASN A 203 -7.28 -19.45 -0.07
C ASN A 203 -7.35 -18.28 -1.08
N LEU A 204 -6.22 -17.67 -1.41
CA LEU A 204 -6.19 -16.51 -2.30
C LEU A 204 -6.49 -16.93 -3.74
N LEU A 205 -7.38 -16.20 -4.39
CA LEU A 205 -7.77 -16.41 -5.78
C LEU A 205 -7.04 -15.43 -6.68
N VAL A 206 -6.99 -14.15 -6.26
CA VAL A 206 -6.53 -13.05 -7.10
C VAL A 206 -5.66 -12.06 -6.34
N MET A 207 -4.61 -11.59 -7.00
CA MET A 207 -3.91 -10.33 -6.73
C MET A 207 -4.50 -9.27 -7.65
N ASN A 208 -5.14 -8.26 -7.05
CA ASN A 208 -5.59 -7.09 -7.77
C ASN A 208 -4.44 -6.08 -7.79
N ALA A 209 -4.03 -5.68 -8.99
CA ALA A 209 -2.88 -4.82 -9.18
C ALA A 209 -3.13 -3.75 -10.23
N ASP A 210 -2.27 -2.75 -10.21
CA ASP A 210 -2.10 -1.83 -11.33
C ASP A 210 -1.38 -2.52 -12.49
N MET A 211 -1.38 -1.87 -13.66
CA MET A 211 -0.69 -2.36 -14.86
C MET A 211 0.83 -2.08 -14.81
N GLU A 212 1.44 -2.17 -13.63
CA GLU A 212 2.89 -1.98 -13.44
C GLU A 212 3.62 -3.31 -13.68
N ALA A 213 4.26 -3.41 -14.86
CA ALA A 213 4.87 -4.65 -15.33
C ALA A 213 5.95 -5.18 -14.37
N ALA A 214 6.73 -4.29 -13.75
CA ALA A 214 7.77 -4.71 -12.81
C ALA A 214 7.18 -5.47 -11.61
N GLN A 215 6.08 -4.95 -11.05
CA GLN A 215 5.40 -5.51 -9.89
C GLN A 215 4.73 -6.85 -10.24
N VAL A 216 3.92 -6.86 -11.31
CA VAL A 216 3.18 -8.06 -11.73
C VAL A 216 4.12 -9.22 -12.05
N LEU A 217 5.17 -8.97 -12.83
CA LEU A 217 6.11 -10.02 -13.23
C LEU A 217 7.00 -10.46 -12.05
N GLY A 218 7.35 -9.54 -11.14
CA GLY A 218 8.10 -9.87 -9.92
C GLY A 218 7.29 -10.75 -8.97
N ALA A 219 6.01 -10.44 -8.80
CA ALA A 219 5.06 -11.27 -8.06
C ALA A 219 4.96 -12.67 -8.68
N ALA A 220 4.75 -12.76 -9.99
CA ALA A 220 4.62 -14.03 -10.70
C ALA A 220 5.88 -14.92 -10.53
N ARG A 221 7.09 -14.35 -10.62
CA ARG A 221 8.33 -15.08 -10.34
C ARG A 221 8.38 -15.62 -8.91
N SER A 222 7.99 -14.82 -7.93
CA SER A 222 8.02 -15.22 -6.52
C SER A 222 6.98 -16.31 -6.21
N ILE A 223 5.75 -16.18 -6.72
CA ILE A 223 4.68 -17.16 -6.51
C ILE A 223 5.00 -18.50 -7.18
N MET A 224 5.62 -18.49 -8.36
CA MET A 224 6.02 -19.74 -9.03
C MET A 224 7.02 -20.57 -8.22
N LYS A 225 7.81 -19.97 -7.33
CA LYS A 225 8.74 -20.71 -6.44
C LYS A 225 8.03 -21.60 -5.42
N THR A 226 6.75 -21.35 -5.15
CA THR A 226 5.94 -22.14 -4.23
C THR A 226 4.91 -23.02 -4.92
N ASN A 227 4.82 -22.98 -6.25
CA ASN A 227 3.94 -23.83 -7.05
C ASN A 227 4.11 -25.32 -6.71
N ASP A 228 3.00 -26.04 -6.59
CA ASP A 228 2.93 -27.51 -6.53
C ASP A 228 2.43 -28.00 -7.90
N PRO A 229 3.32 -28.41 -8.83
CA PRO A 229 2.93 -28.80 -10.20
C PRO A 229 2.01 -30.01 -10.25
N GLU A 230 2.15 -30.94 -9.31
CA GLU A 230 1.29 -32.14 -9.26
C GLU A 230 -0.15 -31.77 -8.92
N TYR A 231 -0.33 -30.69 -8.15
CA TYR A 231 -1.63 -30.14 -7.83
C TYR A 231 -2.16 -29.17 -8.90
N SER A 232 -1.34 -28.19 -9.30
CA SER A 232 -1.77 -27.09 -10.17
C SER A 232 -1.86 -27.50 -11.64
N SER A 233 -1.10 -28.52 -12.05
CA SER A 233 -0.81 -28.86 -13.45
C SER A 233 -0.13 -27.72 -14.22
N ILE A 234 0.46 -26.76 -13.51
CA ILE A 234 1.25 -25.66 -14.08
C ILE A 234 2.73 -26.06 -14.03
N PRO A 235 3.43 -26.13 -15.17
CA PRO A 235 4.86 -26.44 -15.21
C PRO A 235 5.71 -25.45 -14.41
N ASN A 236 6.81 -25.92 -13.82
CA ASN A 236 7.73 -25.05 -13.07
C ASN A 236 8.51 -24.06 -13.95
N ASP A 237 8.61 -24.33 -15.25
CA ASP A 237 9.26 -23.49 -16.25
C ASP A 237 8.28 -22.51 -16.94
N THR A 238 7.02 -22.45 -16.50
CA THR A 238 6.05 -21.44 -16.96
C THR A 238 6.62 -20.03 -16.81
N SER A 239 6.56 -19.25 -17.90
CA SER A 239 7.09 -17.90 -17.92
C SER A 239 6.36 -16.98 -16.93
N PRO A 240 7.01 -15.91 -16.39
CA PRO A 240 6.33 -14.99 -15.46
C PRO A 240 5.09 -14.32 -16.06
N SER A 241 5.12 -13.98 -17.36
CA SER A 241 3.98 -13.41 -18.06
C SER A 241 2.80 -14.37 -18.10
N GLU A 242 3.05 -15.65 -18.41
CA GLU A 242 2.01 -16.68 -18.40
C GLU A 242 1.53 -16.98 -16.98
N ALA A 243 2.43 -17.09 -16.00
CA ALA A 243 2.10 -17.32 -14.60
C ALA A 243 1.17 -16.24 -14.03
N ALA A 244 1.39 -14.96 -14.37
CA ALA A 244 0.52 -13.86 -13.95
C ALA A 244 -0.95 -14.07 -14.35
N THR A 245 -1.20 -14.68 -15.51
CA THR A 245 -2.57 -14.89 -16.04
C THR A 245 -3.43 -15.84 -15.19
N TYR A 246 -2.83 -16.57 -14.25
CA TYR A 246 -3.52 -17.51 -13.36
C TYR A 246 -4.02 -16.89 -12.05
N PHE A 247 -3.56 -15.68 -11.70
CA PHE A 247 -3.91 -15.06 -10.42
C PHE A 247 -3.94 -13.53 -10.41
N VAL A 248 -3.55 -12.85 -11.48
CA VAL A 248 -3.56 -11.38 -11.53
C VAL A 248 -4.81 -10.88 -12.21
N LYS A 249 -5.45 -9.90 -11.59
CA LYS A 249 -6.43 -9.03 -12.23
C LYS A 249 -5.92 -7.60 -12.23
N ILE A 250 -5.86 -6.99 -13.41
CA ILE A 250 -5.56 -5.57 -13.50
C ILE A 250 -6.81 -4.78 -13.14
N CYS A 251 -6.63 -3.73 -12.33
CA CYS A 251 -7.70 -2.81 -11.98
C CYS A 251 -8.35 -2.16 -13.23
N TYR A 252 -9.67 -2.28 -13.32
CA TYR A 252 -10.45 -1.69 -14.43
C TYR A 252 -10.43 -0.17 -14.41
N ARG A 253 -10.34 0.45 -13.23
CA ARG A 253 -10.30 1.91 -13.10
C ARG A 253 -9.04 2.45 -13.76
N HIS A 254 -7.86 2.02 -13.30
CA HIS A 254 -6.58 2.44 -13.88
C HIS A 254 -6.46 2.11 -15.37
N SER A 255 -7.04 1.00 -15.82
CA SER A 255 -7.09 0.65 -17.24
C SER A 255 -7.97 1.59 -18.08
N LYS A 256 -9.06 2.09 -17.51
CA LYS A 256 -9.99 3.03 -18.15
C LYS A 256 -9.51 4.48 -18.13
N GLU A 257 -8.60 4.85 -17.23
CA GLU A 257 -8.11 6.23 -17.12
C GLU A 257 -7.53 6.76 -18.44
N ALA A 258 -6.70 5.95 -19.11
CA ALA A 258 -6.14 6.32 -20.41
C ALA A 258 -7.20 6.50 -21.52
N ILE A 259 -8.36 5.84 -21.39
CA ILE A 259 -9.43 5.89 -22.38
C ILE A 259 -10.18 7.22 -22.29
N HIS A 260 -10.25 7.86 -21.12
CA HIS A 260 -10.91 9.16 -20.95
C HIS A 260 -10.35 10.23 -21.91
N ASP A 261 -9.06 10.18 -22.20
CA ASP A 261 -8.41 11.05 -23.18
C ASP A 261 -8.92 10.87 -24.62
N PHE A 262 -9.56 9.75 -24.94
CA PHE A 262 -10.03 9.44 -26.29
C PHE A 262 -11.42 10.01 -26.57
N LYS A 263 -12.14 10.50 -25.55
CA LYS A 263 -13.55 10.93 -25.67
C LYS A 263 -13.79 11.98 -26.75
N GLY A 264 -12.83 12.88 -26.96
CA GLY A 264 -12.90 13.91 -28.02
C GLY A 264 -12.38 13.46 -29.38
N MET A 265 -11.84 12.25 -29.50
CA MET A 265 -11.19 11.73 -30.71
C MET A 265 -12.10 10.77 -31.51
N VAL A 266 -13.17 10.27 -30.89
CA VAL A 266 -14.06 9.26 -31.46
C VAL A 266 -15.53 9.61 -31.24
N THR A 267 -16.45 8.94 -31.93
CA THR A 267 -17.89 9.09 -31.68
C THR A 267 -18.28 8.49 -30.32
N PRO A 268 -19.44 8.86 -29.73
CA PRO A 268 -19.90 8.27 -28.47
C PRO A 268 -19.98 6.74 -28.49
N ALA A 269 -20.50 6.14 -29.57
CA ALA A 269 -20.58 4.68 -29.71
C ALA A 269 -19.19 4.01 -29.78
N GLN A 270 -18.23 4.65 -30.45
CA GLN A 270 -16.84 4.18 -30.49
C GLN A 270 -16.18 4.30 -29.11
N TYR A 271 -16.45 5.39 -28.38
CA TYR A 271 -15.97 5.60 -27.02
C TYR A 271 -16.50 4.54 -26.05
N GLU A 272 -17.80 4.25 -26.10
CA GLU A 272 -18.42 3.18 -25.31
C GLU A 272 -17.80 1.82 -25.62
N ARG A 273 -17.62 1.50 -26.91
CA ARG A 273 -16.94 0.27 -27.32
C ARG A 273 -15.52 0.17 -26.76
N LEU A 274 -14.76 1.27 -26.77
CA LEU A 274 -13.42 1.33 -26.15
C LEU A 274 -13.48 1.12 -24.64
N MET A 275 -14.48 1.65 -23.94
CA MET A 275 -14.64 1.49 -22.48
C MET A 275 -15.02 0.05 -22.08
N ASP A 276 -15.70 -0.68 -22.96
CA ASP A 276 -16.28 -2.00 -22.68
C ASP A 276 -15.40 -3.18 -23.13
N PHE A 277 -14.21 -2.93 -23.69
CA PHE A 277 -13.32 -3.99 -24.19
C PHE A 277 -12.96 -5.07 -23.15
N MET A 278 -13.04 -4.74 -21.86
CA MET A 278 -12.74 -5.69 -20.77
C MET A 278 -13.82 -6.77 -20.62
N TYR A 279 -15.01 -6.55 -21.19
CA TYR A 279 -16.14 -7.47 -21.14
C TYR A 279 -16.25 -8.38 -22.38
N LEU A 280 -15.24 -8.39 -23.25
CA LEU A 280 -15.20 -9.28 -24.42
C LEU A 280 -15.19 -10.75 -23.96
N ASP A 281 -16.12 -11.54 -24.49
CA ASP A 281 -16.43 -12.90 -24.01
C ASP A 281 -15.73 -14.02 -24.80
N SER A 282 -15.01 -13.69 -25.87
CA SER A 282 -14.39 -14.65 -26.77
C SER A 282 -13.15 -14.08 -27.46
N LYS A 283 -12.32 -14.98 -27.99
CA LYS A 283 -11.13 -14.61 -28.78
C LYS A 283 -11.54 -13.98 -30.11
N GLU A 284 -12.67 -14.41 -30.67
CA GLU A 284 -13.26 -13.86 -31.89
C GLU A 284 -13.62 -12.38 -31.68
N HIS A 285 -14.37 -12.06 -30.63
CA HIS A 285 -14.72 -10.66 -30.32
C HIS A 285 -13.49 -9.81 -29.97
N LEU A 286 -12.45 -10.40 -29.36
CA LEU A 286 -11.16 -9.72 -29.16
C LEU A 286 -10.49 -9.36 -30.48
N ASN A 287 -10.43 -10.29 -31.44
CA ASN A 287 -9.85 -10.03 -32.76
C ASN A 287 -10.64 -8.96 -33.52
N GLU A 288 -11.98 -8.99 -33.42
CA GLU A 288 -12.85 -7.96 -33.99
C GLU A 288 -12.62 -6.59 -33.35
N PHE A 289 -12.39 -6.54 -32.04
CA PHE A 289 -12.04 -5.33 -31.32
C PHE A 289 -10.66 -4.79 -31.75
N SER A 290 -9.64 -5.65 -31.87
CA SER A 290 -8.32 -5.28 -32.40
C SER A 290 -8.42 -4.69 -33.80
N LYS A 291 -9.23 -5.31 -34.67
CA LYS A 291 -9.48 -4.78 -36.02
C LYS A 291 -10.19 -3.43 -35.96
N PHE A 292 -11.22 -3.30 -35.14
CA PHE A 292 -11.90 -2.02 -34.90
C PHE A 292 -10.94 -0.91 -34.49
N VAL A 293 -10.03 -1.14 -33.54
CA VAL A 293 -9.04 -0.15 -33.11
C VAL A 293 -8.10 0.24 -34.26
N LYS A 294 -7.66 -0.72 -35.08
CA LYS A 294 -6.84 -0.46 -36.27
C LYS A 294 -7.60 0.40 -37.28
N ASP A 295 -8.87 0.09 -37.54
CA ASP A 295 -9.73 0.77 -38.52
C ASP A 295 -10.10 2.22 -38.10
N LEU A 296 -9.96 2.59 -36.82
CA LEU A 296 -10.13 3.99 -36.38
C LEU A 296 -9.12 4.94 -37.02
N GLY A 297 -7.92 4.45 -37.37
CA GLY A 297 -6.84 5.30 -37.93
C GLY A 297 -6.25 6.32 -36.96
N ILE A 298 -6.56 6.23 -35.65
CA ILE A 298 -6.11 7.17 -34.62
C ILE A 298 -4.89 6.61 -33.91
N LYS A 299 -3.71 7.15 -34.22
CA LYS A 299 -2.42 6.66 -33.71
C LYS A 299 -2.38 6.49 -32.18
N LYS A 300 -2.89 7.48 -31.43
CA LYS A 300 -2.90 7.42 -29.94
C LYS A 300 -3.66 6.18 -29.41
N ILE A 301 -4.78 5.83 -30.04
CA ILE A 301 -5.60 4.67 -29.64
C ILE A 301 -4.96 3.36 -30.12
N GLN A 302 -4.40 3.36 -31.33
CA GLN A 302 -3.66 2.21 -31.87
C GLN A 302 -2.44 1.87 -31.01
N ASP A 303 -1.64 2.86 -30.62
CA ASP A 303 -0.48 2.66 -29.73
C ASP A 303 -0.91 2.12 -28.35
N TRP A 304 -2.01 2.66 -27.79
CA TRP A 304 -2.58 2.20 -26.51
C TRP A 304 -3.03 0.74 -26.55
N TRP A 305 -3.57 0.29 -27.69
CA TRP A 305 -3.97 -1.10 -27.87
C TRP A 305 -2.78 -2.01 -28.17
N ALA A 306 -1.85 -1.57 -29.02
CA ALA A 306 -0.64 -2.31 -29.33
C ALA A 306 0.18 -2.62 -28.07
N HIS A 307 0.27 -1.70 -27.11
CA HIS A 307 0.89 -1.95 -25.81
C HIS A 307 0.30 -3.18 -25.09
N LYS A 308 -1.01 -3.38 -25.18
CA LYS A 308 -1.72 -4.52 -24.55
C LYS A 308 -1.51 -5.81 -25.33
N GLU A 309 -1.46 -5.72 -26.67
CA GLU A 309 -1.21 -6.88 -27.53
C GLU A 309 0.25 -7.38 -27.45
N ILE A 310 1.22 -6.47 -27.26
CA ILE A 310 2.64 -6.83 -27.16
C ILE A 310 2.97 -7.52 -25.83
N SER A 311 2.22 -7.22 -24.77
CA SER A 311 2.44 -7.79 -23.45
C SER A 311 1.50 -8.97 -23.24
N ASP A 312 2.02 -10.18 -23.39
CA ASP A 312 1.25 -11.44 -23.36
C ASP A 312 0.42 -11.67 -22.09
N TRP A 313 0.68 -10.91 -21.02
CA TRP A 313 -0.03 -11.00 -19.75
C TRP A 313 -1.17 -9.98 -19.60
N ILE A 314 -1.14 -8.82 -20.29
CA ILE A 314 -2.05 -7.70 -20.00
C ILE A 314 -3.49 -8.05 -20.34
N ILE A 315 -3.75 -8.52 -21.56
CA ILE A 315 -5.11 -8.87 -21.99
C ILE A 315 -5.69 -10.02 -21.13
N PRO A 316 -4.97 -11.14 -20.88
CA PRO A 316 -5.44 -12.19 -19.96
C PRO A 316 -5.72 -11.73 -18.53
N CYS A 317 -5.04 -10.68 -18.04
CA CYS A 317 -5.29 -10.12 -16.72
C CYS A 317 -6.43 -9.07 -16.70
N LEU A 318 -6.95 -8.67 -17.86
CA LEU A 318 -8.07 -7.71 -18.00
C LEU A 318 -9.38 -8.37 -18.43
N VAL A 319 -9.29 -9.36 -19.33
CA VAL A 319 -10.42 -9.93 -20.05
C VAL A 319 -10.63 -11.37 -19.60
N LYS A 320 -11.77 -11.63 -18.94
CA LYS A 320 -12.12 -12.96 -18.37
C LYS A 320 -11.93 -14.10 -19.37
N SER A 321 -12.42 -13.92 -20.59
CA SER A 321 -12.38 -14.95 -21.64
C SER A 321 -10.98 -15.33 -22.10
N GLN A 322 -9.98 -14.51 -21.79
CA GLN A 322 -8.58 -14.74 -22.11
C GLN A 322 -7.74 -15.13 -20.89
N SER A 323 -8.33 -15.12 -19.70
CA SER A 323 -7.64 -15.39 -18.43
C SER A 323 -7.50 -16.89 -18.17
N ASN A 324 -6.44 -17.26 -17.45
CA ASN A 324 -6.28 -18.61 -16.90
C ASN A 324 -6.79 -18.73 -15.46
N ILE A 325 -7.29 -17.63 -14.86
CA ILE A 325 -8.09 -17.69 -13.63
C ILE A 325 -9.38 -18.46 -13.95
N LEU A 326 -9.76 -19.40 -13.09
CA LEU A 326 -10.98 -20.18 -13.27
C LEU A 326 -12.21 -19.24 -13.34
N PRO A 327 -13.18 -19.45 -14.25
CA PRO A 327 -14.31 -18.53 -14.42
C PRO A 327 -15.08 -18.23 -13.12
N ALA A 328 -15.28 -19.24 -12.27
CA ALA A 328 -15.95 -19.06 -10.98
C ALA A 328 -15.11 -18.22 -10.00
N ASP A 329 -13.79 -18.43 -9.98
CA ASP A 329 -12.88 -17.64 -9.14
C ASP A 329 -12.81 -16.19 -9.67
N TRP A 330 -12.83 -15.99 -10.99
CA TRP A 330 -12.94 -14.66 -11.59
C TRP A 330 -14.25 -13.96 -11.20
N ASP A 331 -15.40 -14.63 -11.29
CA ASP A 331 -16.68 -13.99 -10.97
C ASP A 331 -16.85 -13.67 -9.47
N SER A 332 -16.18 -14.45 -8.61
CA SER A 332 -16.21 -14.25 -7.15
C SER A 332 -15.32 -13.12 -6.64
N THR A 333 -14.50 -12.50 -7.51
CA THR A 333 -13.49 -11.52 -7.13
C THR A 333 -13.71 -10.17 -7.81
N PRO A 334 -13.63 -9.04 -7.07
CA PRO A 334 -13.88 -7.72 -7.64
C PRO A 334 -12.81 -7.33 -8.67
N ALA A 335 -13.21 -6.56 -9.68
CA ALA A 335 -12.31 -6.05 -10.74
C ALA A 335 -11.80 -4.60 -10.45
N THR A 336 -11.97 -4.11 -9.23
CA THR A 336 -11.63 -2.75 -8.81
C THR A 336 -10.79 -2.76 -7.54
N THR A 337 -9.72 -1.97 -7.50
CA THR A 337 -8.86 -1.73 -6.32
C THR A 337 -9.43 -0.65 -5.38
N ASN A 338 -10.76 -0.49 -5.32
CA ASN A 338 -11.39 0.51 -4.46
C ASN A 338 -10.94 0.39 -2.99
N THR A 339 -10.60 -0.82 -2.56
CA THR A 339 -10.07 -1.09 -1.22
C THR A 339 -8.67 -0.50 -1.06
N GLY A 340 -7.72 -0.82 -1.94
CA GLY A 340 -6.38 -0.21 -1.97
C GLY A 340 -6.41 1.31 -2.01
N GLU A 341 -7.07 1.91 -3.02
CA GLU A 341 -7.12 3.36 -3.19
C GLU A 341 -7.74 4.10 -1.97
N THR A 342 -8.82 3.53 -1.40
CA THR A 342 -9.44 4.08 -0.20
C THR A 342 -8.50 4.01 1.00
N GLN A 343 -7.75 2.91 1.16
CA GLN A 343 -6.76 2.78 2.22
C GLN A 343 -5.61 3.78 2.07
N HIS A 344 -5.13 4.03 0.85
CA HIS A 344 -4.11 5.04 0.60
C HIS A 344 -4.57 6.45 0.96
N HIS A 345 -5.77 6.82 0.51
CA HIS A 345 -6.35 8.12 0.86
C HIS A 345 -6.56 8.26 2.37
N TRP A 346 -7.05 7.21 3.02
CA TRP A 346 -7.27 7.19 4.46
C TRP A 346 -5.97 7.29 5.26
N THR A 347 -4.95 6.50 4.90
CA THR A 347 -3.62 6.54 5.52
C THR A 347 -3.01 7.93 5.37
N ASN A 348 -3.03 8.51 4.18
CA ASN A 348 -2.50 9.86 3.92
C ASN A 348 -3.24 10.93 4.74
N ALA A 349 -4.56 10.80 4.93
CA ALA A 349 -5.34 11.70 5.77
C ALA A 349 -4.97 11.58 7.26
N MET A 350 -4.64 10.37 7.72
CA MET A 350 -4.29 10.11 9.13
C MET A 350 -2.83 10.45 9.46
N THR A 351 -1.88 10.12 8.58
CA THR A 351 -0.44 10.27 8.86
C THR A 351 0.18 11.52 8.23
N GLY A 352 -0.43 12.05 7.17
CA GLY A 352 0.18 13.07 6.32
C GLY A 352 1.14 12.50 5.27
N ILE A 353 1.73 13.39 4.48
CA ILE A 353 2.66 13.09 3.37
C ILE A 353 3.98 13.87 3.52
N LYS A 354 5.00 13.52 2.73
CA LYS A 354 6.36 14.07 2.78
C LYS A 354 7.03 13.90 4.14
N LEU A 355 6.82 12.74 4.77
CA LEU A 355 7.42 12.35 6.03
C LEU A 355 8.86 11.86 5.82
N THR A 356 9.71 11.94 6.84
CA THR A 356 10.96 11.16 6.83
C THR A 356 10.65 9.66 6.96
N LEU A 357 11.59 8.78 6.60
CA LEU A 357 11.36 7.32 6.60
C LEU A 357 10.90 6.81 7.97
N VAL A 358 11.62 7.17 9.04
CA VAL A 358 11.26 6.78 10.41
C VAL A 358 9.89 7.33 10.81
N GLU A 359 9.56 8.56 10.39
CA GLU A 359 8.25 9.13 10.70
C GLU A 359 7.11 8.43 9.96
N ALA A 360 7.32 8.03 8.71
CA ALA A 360 6.34 7.28 7.95
C ALA A 360 6.07 5.92 8.58
N ILE A 361 7.11 5.19 8.96
CA ILE A 361 7.01 3.85 9.57
C ILE A 361 6.33 3.92 10.94
N GLU A 362 6.74 4.84 11.81
CA GLU A 362 6.16 4.94 13.15
C GLU A 362 4.72 5.45 13.13
N SER A 363 4.38 6.40 12.23
CA SER A 363 2.99 6.84 12.10
C SER A 363 2.10 5.77 11.45
N ALA A 364 2.64 4.97 10.53
CA ALA A 364 1.95 3.80 10.00
C ALA A 364 1.70 2.76 11.10
N ARG A 365 2.70 2.51 11.97
CA ARG A 365 2.57 1.60 13.12
C ARG A 365 1.37 1.98 13.99
N GLU A 366 1.27 3.24 14.39
CA GLU A 366 0.16 3.73 15.23
C GLU A 366 -1.21 3.51 14.56
N VAL A 367 -1.31 3.76 13.25
CA VAL A 367 -2.54 3.59 12.48
C VAL A 367 -2.91 2.10 12.35
N ASP A 368 -1.94 1.26 12.02
CA ASP A 368 -2.14 -0.17 11.81
C ASP A 368 -2.44 -0.88 13.15
N GLU A 369 -1.80 -0.48 14.26
CA GLU A 369 -2.11 -0.97 15.62
C GLU A 369 -3.56 -0.67 16.00
N LYS A 370 -4.01 0.57 15.77
CA LYS A 370 -5.39 0.96 16.04
C LYS A 370 -6.37 0.16 15.16
N LYS A 371 -6.07 0.00 13.87
CA LYS A 371 -6.90 -0.78 12.94
C LYS A 371 -6.98 -2.24 13.37
N ALA A 372 -5.87 -2.83 13.79
CA ALA A 372 -5.82 -4.20 14.33
C ALA A 372 -6.73 -4.34 15.56
N GLN A 373 -6.64 -3.42 16.52
CA GLN A 373 -7.51 -3.42 17.71
C GLN A 373 -8.99 -3.28 17.35
N GLU A 374 -9.33 -2.40 16.40
CA GLU A 374 -10.71 -2.22 15.93
C GLU A 374 -11.27 -3.52 15.31
N ILE A 375 -10.49 -4.18 14.45
CA ILE A 375 -10.89 -5.43 13.78
C ILE A 375 -11.01 -6.55 14.82
N GLU A 376 -10.02 -6.72 15.69
CA GLU A 376 -10.02 -7.76 16.72
C GLU A 376 -11.19 -7.58 17.69
N ALA A 377 -11.47 -6.34 18.12
CA ALA A 377 -12.63 -6.05 18.94
C ALA A 377 -13.94 -6.41 18.22
N SER A 378 -14.09 -5.99 16.95
CA SER A 378 -15.30 -6.25 16.15
C SER A 378 -15.54 -7.75 15.93
N MET A 379 -14.46 -8.51 15.65
CA MET A 379 -14.52 -9.96 15.50
C MET A 379 -14.94 -10.66 16.81
N ASN A 380 -14.47 -10.15 17.95
CA ASN A 380 -14.74 -10.76 19.26
C ASN A 380 -16.14 -10.43 19.82
N ASN A 381 -16.68 -9.24 19.54
CA ASN A 381 -17.95 -8.77 20.11
C ASN A 381 -19.12 -8.75 19.11
N GLY A 382 -18.86 -8.92 17.81
CA GLY A 382 -19.87 -8.86 16.74
C GLY A 382 -20.40 -7.44 16.45
N ILE A 383 -19.82 -6.41 17.05
CA ILE A 383 -20.19 -5.00 16.88
C ILE A 383 -19.27 -4.38 15.86
N LEU A 384 -19.84 -3.90 14.76
CA LEU A 384 -19.10 -3.24 13.70
C LEU A 384 -18.85 -1.77 14.04
N ALA A 385 -17.70 -1.25 13.65
CA ALA A 385 -17.32 0.15 13.88
C ALA A 385 -18.25 1.15 13.17
N ASN A 386 -18.83 0.75 12.03
CA ASN A 386 -19.85 1.52 11.33
C ASN A 386 -21.22 0.86 11.52
N SER A 387 -22.17 1.59 12.12
CA SER A 387 -23.54 1.10 12.36
C SER A 387 -24.35 0.86 11.09
N GLN A 388 -23.87 1.33 9.93
CA GLN A 388 -24.47 1.07 8.62
C GLN A 388 -23.94 -0.21 7.95
N ASN A 389 -22.92 -0.85 8.52
CA ASN A 389 -22.45 -2.13 8.03
C ASN A 389 -23.35 -3.23 8.60
N GLU A 390 -23.79 -4.18 7.77
CA GLU A 390 -24.52 -5.36 8.21
C GLU A 390 -23.59 -6.58 8.15
N ALA A 391 -23.58 -7.40 9.19
CA ALA A 391 -22.74 -8.60 9.28
C ALA A 391 -23.20 -9.75 8.34
N HIS A 392 -24.28 -9.56 7.58
CA HIS A 392 -24.94 -10.60 6.81
C HIS A 392 -25.08 -10.23 5.33
N HIS A 393 -24.25 -10.85 4.48
CA HIS A 393 -24.57 -11.19 3.09
C HIS A 393 -23.79 -12.44 2.65
#